data_AF-A0A965JSK0-F1
#
_entry.id   AF-A0A965JSK0-F1
#
_cell.length_a   1.000
_cell.length_b   1.000
_cell.length_c   1.000
_cell.angle_alpha   90.00
_cell.angle_beta   90.00
_cell.angle_gamma   90.00
#
_symmetry.space_group_name_H-M   'P 1'
#
loop_
_entity.id
_entity.type
_entity.pdbx_description
1 polymer ?
#
loop_
_entity_poly.entity_id
_entity_poly.type
_entity_poly.pdbx_seq_one_letter_code
_entity_poly.pdbx_strand_id
1 'polypeptide(L)' 'MTQSSTVADAEIVLAQPRGFCAGVDRAITIVEKALEKFGPPIYVRHEIVHNAYVVNDLRARGAVFVDELSEVP' A
#
# COMPACT_ATOMS: atom_id res chain seq x y z
N MET A 1 -22.68 33.46 19.91
CA MET A 1 -22.14 32.60 20.98
C MET A 1 -22.12 31.17 20.46
N THR A 2 -20.99 30.69 19.95
CA THR A 2 -20.80 29.27 19.65
C THR A 2 -19.36 28.96 20.01
N GLN A 3 -19.17 28.37 21.19
CA GLN A 3 -17.86 28.09 21.75
C GLN A 3 -17.18 26.99 20.93
N SER A 4 -16.01 27.30 20.39
CA SER A 4 -15.04 26.31 19.91
C SER A 4 -14.41 25.67 21.14
N SER A 5 -14.83 24.45 21.48
CA SER A 5 -14.21 23.66 22.53
C SER A 5 -12.83 23.22 22.04
N THR A 6 -11.79 23.93 22.46
CA THR A 6 -10.41 23.46 22.44
C THR A 6 -10.33 22.21 23.31
N VAL A 7 -10.23 21.04 22.66
CA VAL A 7 -9.85 19.80 23.34
C VAL A 7 -8.52 20.08 24.03
N ALA A 8 -8.52 19.97 25.37
CA ALA A 8 -7.35 20.16 26.21
C ALA A 8 -6.13 19.42 25.62
N ASP A 9 -4.94 20.02 25.73
CA ASP A 9 -3.64 19.56 25.21
C ASP A 9 -3.42 18.04 25.39
N ALA A 10 -3.96 17.25 24.47
CA ALA A 10 -3.82 15.81 24.50
C ALA A 10 -2.43 15.47 23.99
N GLU A 11 -1.61 14.87 24.86
CA GLU A 11 -0.28 14.41 24.50
C GLU A 11 -0.37 13.28 23.46
N ILE A 12 0.14 13.53 22.25
CA ILE A 12 0.23 12.52 21.19
C ILE A 12 1.60 11.84 21.29
N VAL A 13 1.61 10.58 21.71
CA VAL A 13 2.82 9.76 21.76
C VAL A 13 2.87 8.80 20.56
N LEU A 14 3.96 8.85 19.80
CA LEU A 14 4.16 7.98 18.63
C LEU A 14 5.07 6.81 18.96
N ALA A 15 4.56 5.59 18.83
CA ALA A 15 5.35 4.37 19.05
C ALA A 15 6.52 4.24 18.07
N GLN A 16 7.57 3.52 18.50
CA GLN A 16 8.71 3.13 17.68
C GLN A 16 9.13 1.68 17.99
N PRO A 17 9.44 0.85 16.96
CA PRO A 17 9.37 1.15 15.53
C PRO A 17 7.92 1.16 15.02
N ARG A 18 7.63 2.00 14.02
CA ARG A 18 6.32 2.10 13.36
C ARG A 18 6.50 2.16 11.85
N GLY A 19 5.50 1.69 11.11
CA GLY A 19 5.50 1.72 9.64
C GLY A 19 5.87 0.37 9.03
N PHE A 20 6.59 0.42 7.90
CA PHE A 20 6.88 -0.76 7.09
C PHE A 20 8.04 -1.58 7.63
N CYS A 21 7.90 -2.91 7.56
CA CYS A 21 9.00 -3.83 7.77
C CYS A 21 9.75 -4.06 6.45
N ALA A 22 10.96 -4.60 6.53
CA ALA A 22 11.79 -4.91 5.36
C ALA A 22 11.08 -5.82 4.34
N GLY A 23 10.18 -6.70 4.79
CA GLY A 23 9.40 -7.58 3.92
C GLY A 23 8.38 -6.83 3.06
N VAL A 24 7.67 -5.87 3.67
CA VAL A 24 6.69 -5.03 2.97
C VAL A 24 7.38 -4.12 1.95
N ASP A 25 8.47 -3.47 2.36
CA ASP A 25 9.26 -2.59 1.50
C ASP A 25 9.79 -3.32 0.26
N ARG A 26 10.35 -4.53 0.47
CA ARG A 26 10.82 -5.39 -0.61
C ARG A 26 9.69 -5.80 -1.55
N ALA A 27 8.52 -6.15 -1.02
CA ALA A 27 7.40 -6.62 -1.84
C ALA A 27 6.88 -5.52 -2.77
N ILE A 28 6.70 -4.30 -2.25
CA ILE A 28 6.32 -3.12 -3.04
C ILE A 28 7.37 -2.86 -4.13
N THR A 29 8.64 -2.76 -3.74
CA THR A 29 9.76 -2.47 -4.66
C THR A 29 9.84 -3.46 -5.83
N ILE A 30 9.51 -4.74 -5.61
CA ILE A 30 9.53 -5.75 -6.69
C ILE A 30 8.47 -5.44 -7.75
N VAL A 31 7.25 -5.10 -7.34
CA VAL A 31 6.16 -4.78 -8.28
C VAL A 31 6.46 -3.49 -9.02
N GLU A 32 6.97 -2.47 -8.33
CA GLU A 32 7.39 -1.21 -8.96
C GLU A 32 8.46 -1.42 -10.03
N LYS A 33 9.52 -2.16 -9.70
CA LYS A 33 10.59 -2.48 -10.64
C LYS A 33 10.10 -3.35 -11.80
N ALA A 34 9.13 -4.23 -11.56
CA ALA A 34 8.54 -5.03 -12.61
C ALA A 34 7.72 -4.15 -13.58
N LEU A 35 6.93 -3.21 -13.05
CA LEU A 35 6.19 -2.23 -13.85
C LEU A 35 7.13 -1.34 -14.67
N GLU A 36 8.23 -0.88 -14.08
CA GLU A 36 9.24 -0.07 -14.79
C GLU A 36 9.96 -0.85 -15.88
N LYS A 37 10.32 -2.11 -15.61
CA LYS A 37 11.13 -2.93 -16.52
C LYS A 37 10.33 -3.55 -17.66
N PHE A 38 9.11 -4.01 -17.37
CA PHE A 38 8.30 -4.79 -18.32
C PHE A 38 7.08 -4.02 -18.83
N GLY A 39 6.72 -2.90 -18.19
CA GLY A 39 5.52 -2.15 -18.50
C GLY A 39 4.24 -2.82 -17.96
N PRO A 40 3.12 -2.08 -17.94
CA PRO A 40 1.82 -2.64 -17.56
C PRO A 40 1.19 -3.50 -18.67
N PRO A 41 0.34 -4.50 -18.35
CA PRO A 41 -0.09 -4.88 -16.99
C PRO A 41 0.87 -5.88 -16.32
N ILE A 42 1.06 -5.72 -15.01
CA ILE A 42 1.77 -6.71 -14.17
C ILE A 42 0.77 -7.40 -13.25
N TYR A 43 0.68 -8.72 -13.34
CA TYR A 43 -0.23 -9.51 -12.52
C TYR A 43 0.42 -9.88 -11.18
N VAL A 44 -0.30 -9.62 -10.09
CA VAL A 44 0.11 -9.97 -8.73
C VAL A 44 -0.96 -10.85 -8.12
N ARG A 45 -0.55 -12.03 -7.63
CA ARG A 45 -1.47 -12.97 -7.00
C ARG A 45 -1.75 -12.57 -5.56
N HIS A 46 -3.02 -12.39 -5.23
CA HIS A 46 -3.54 -11.80 -4.00
C HIS A 46 -2.98 -10.39 -3.73
N GLU A 47 -3.48 -9.76 -2.68
CA GLU A 47 -2.92 -8.49 -2.22
C GLU A 47 -1.48 -8.67 -1.73
N ILE A 48 -0.58 -7.82 -2.21
CA ILE A 48 0.83 -7.88 -1.81
C ILE A 48 1.04 -7.47 -0.35
N VAL A 49 0.17 -6.58 0.14
CA VAL A 49 0.02 -6.19 1.54
C VAL A 49 -1.44 -5.84 1.81
N HIS A 50 -1.90 -6.06 3.05
CA HIS A 50 -3.25 -5.68 3.49
C HIS A 50 -3.32 -4.18 3.81
N ASN A 51 -3.06 -3.34 2.80
CA ASN A 51 -3.16 -1.90 2.90
C ASN A 51 -3.80 -1.36 1.62
N ALA A 52 -5.05 -0.91 1.74
CA ALA A 52 -5.84 -0.44 0.60
C ALA A 52 -5.17 0.74 -0.13
N TYR A 53 -4.46 1.62 0.58
CA TYR A 53 -3.75 2.74 -0.05
C TYR A 53 -2.63 2.23 -0.96
N VAL A 54 -1.80 1.29 -0.48
CA VAL A 54 -0.71 0.69 -1.27
C VAL A 54 -1.25 -0.09 -2.46
N VAL A 55 -2.30 -0.90 -2.26
CA VAL A 55 -2.92 -1.68 -3.34
C VAL A 55 -3.49 -0.77 -4.42
N ASN A 56 -4.15 0.34 -4.04
CA ASN A 56 -4.72 1.28 -4.99
C ASN A 56 -3.65 2.06 -5.76
N ASP A 57 -2.55 2.45 -5.13
CA ASP A 57 -1.42 3.11 -5.81
C ASP A 57 -0.80 2.20 -6.88
N LEU A 58 -0.50 0.95 -6.52
CA LEU A 58 0.03 -0.04 -7.46
C LEU A 58 -0.94 -0.33 -8.60
N ARG A 59 -2.25 -0.41 -8.30
CA ARG A 59 -3.29 -0.59 -9.32
C ARG A 59 -3.36 0.59 -10.28
N ALA A 60 -3.25 1.81 -9.78
CA ALA A 60 -3.21 3.01 -10.61
C ALA A 60 -2.00 3.05 -11.55
N ARG A 61 -0.89 2.42 -11.14
CA ARG A 61 0.33 2.28 -11.96
C ARG A 61 0.26 1.11 -12.96
N GLY A 62 -0.81 0.31 -12.95
CA GLY A 62 -1.03 -0.79 -13.89
C GLY A 62 -0.71 -2.18 -13.33
N ALA A 63 -0.61 -2.34 -12.01
CA ALA A 63 -0.65 -3.67 -11.39
C ALA A 63 -2.10 -4.20 -11.38
N VAL A 64 -2.27 -5.46 -11.74
CA VAL A 64 -3.55 -6.17 -11.70
C VAL A 64 -3.48 -7.25 -10.63
N PHE A 65 -4.31 -7.14 -9.61
CA PHE A 65 -4.38 -8.11 -8.54
C PHE A 65 -5.42 -9.18 -8.89
N VAL A 66 -5.02 -10.45 -8.85
CA VAL A 66 -5.83 -11.62 -9.17
C VAL A 66 -5.84 -12.60 -8.00
N ASP A 67 -6.90 -13.37 -7.82
CA ASP A 67 -6.97 -14.36 -6.74
C ASP A 67 -6.34 -15.69 -7.17
N GLU A 68 -6.61 -16.09 -8.42
CA GLU A 68 -6.16 -17.35 -8.99
C GLU A 68 -5.18 -17.19 -10.16
N LEU A 69 -4.29 -18.17 -10.34
CA LEU A 69 -3.33 -18.16 -11.45
C LEU A 69 -4.00 -18.28 -12.83
N SER A 70 -5.18 -18.88 -12.90
CA SER A 70 -5.94 -19.05 -14.15
C SER A 70 -6.48 -17.73 -14.71
N GLU A 71 -6.47 -16.65 -13.92
CA GLU A 71 -6.87 -15.31 -14.36
C GLU A 71 -5.74 -14.57 -15.10
N VAL A 72 -4.53 -15.12 -15.10
CA VAL A 72 -3.38 -14.56 -15.83
C VAL A 72 -3.34 -15.15 -17.24
N PRO A 73 -3.26 -14.32 -18.31
CA PRO A 73 -3.24 -14.76 -19.70
C PRO A 73 -1.91 -15.40 -20.14
#